data_AF-A0A5N3RC04-F1
#
_entry.id   AF-A0A5N3RC04-F1
#
_cell.length_a   1.000
_cell.length_b   1.000
_cell.length_c   1.000
_cell.angle_alpha   90.00
_cell.angle_beta   90.00
_cell.angle_gamma   90.00
#
_symmetry.space_group_name_H-M   'P 1'
#
loop_
_entity.id
_entity.type
_entity.pdbx_description
1 polymer ?
#
loop_
_entity_poly.entity_id
_entity_poly.type
_entity_poly.pdbx_seq_one_letter_code
_entity_poly.pdbx_strand_id
1 'polypeptide(L)'
;MLILNGAQLPLKNLRISVRQQLAGQDMSGQTSATDQAETGTKGKILTIKGVIPFSMSQLLTNLFSLAEALENGSRHIYRISNKTAEALKIRQVKFQGAVRADEQDSHRQWSVSFELVEYLSVPERIEQRQQEAPAVQQKVQGVSTPIETGQTEDVPPDTEVELTGVMKVLKAVDSALG
;
A
#
# COMPACT_ATOMS: atom_id res chain seq x y z
N MET A 1 -8.33 23.66 7.19
CA MET A 1 -9.58 22.96 6.83
C MET A 1 -9.26 21.50 6.54
N LEU A 2 -10.15 20.57 6.88
CA LEU A 2 -10.04 19.15 6.55
C LEU A 2 -11.03 18.82 5.43
N ILE A 3 -10.61 18.06 4.43
CA ILE A 3 -11.46 17.62 3.32
C ILE A 3 -11.32 16.10 3.17
N LEU A 4 -12.46 15.41 3.03
CA LEU A 4 -12.56 13.97 2.79
C LEU A 4 -13.41 13.73 1.53
N ASN A 5 -12.84 13.18 0.46
CA ASN A 5 -13.51 12.98 -0.83
C ASN A 5 -14.24 14.24 -1.37
N GLY A 6 -13.64 15.41 -1.18
CA GLY A 6 -14.24 16.70 -1.57
C GLY A 6 -15.27 17.25 -0.57
N ALA A 7 -15.77 16.43 0.36
CA ALA A 7 -16.61 16.90 1.46
C ALA A 7 -15.76 17.69 2.47
N GLN A 8 -16.14 18.94 2.69
CA GLN A 8 -15.44 19.80 3.63
C GLN A 8 -15.93 19.54 5.06
N LEU A 9 -14.98 19.40 5.99
CA LEU A 9 -15.24 19.39 7.42
C LEU A 9 -14.67 20.67 8.05
N PRO A 10 -15.42 21.79 8.00
CA PRO A 10 -15.03 23.05 8.65
C PRO A 10 -15.18 22.97 10.17
N LEU A 11 -14.24 22.28 10.83
CA LEU A 11 -14.14 22.25 12.29
C LEU A 11 -13.46 23.52 12.81
N LYS A 12 -14.01 24.13 13.87
CA LYS A 12 -13.34 25.19 14.61
C LYS A 12 -12.24 24.59 15.48
N ASN A 13 -11.18 25.35 15.73
CA ASN A 13 -10.03 24.91 16.53
C ASN A 13 -9.46 23.54 16.09
N LEU A 14 -9.45 23.31 14.78
CA LEU A 14 -8.96 22.08 14.16
C LEU A 14 -7.51 21.82 14.56
N ARG A 15 -7.27 20.67 15.22
CA ARG A 15 -5.95 20.16 15.56
C ARG A 15 -5.80 18.77 14.97
N ILE A 16 -4.69 18.55 14.28
CA ILE A 16 -4.35 17.25 13.68
C ILE A 16 -3.00 16.84 14.24
N SER A 17 -2.96 15.66 14.86
CA SER A 17 -1.74 15.03 15.35
C SER A 17 -1.52 13.75 14.57
N VAL A 18 -0.28 13.42 14.24
CA VAL A 18 0.05 12.20 13.50
C VAL A 18 1.03 11.38 14.32
N ARG A 19 0.80 10.07 14.38
CA ARG A 19 1.71 9.10 15.00
C ARG A 19 2.01 7.97 14.02
N GLN A 20 3.26 7.50 14.05
CA GLN A 20 3.69 6.29 13.39
C GLN A 20 4.47 5.48 14.41
N GLN A 21 4.08 4.22 14.60
CA GLN A 21 4.90 3.31 15.38
C GLN A 21 6.03 2.82 14.47
N LEU A 22 7.26 3.13 14.85
CA LEU A 22 8.44 2.56 14.20
C LEU A 22 8.72 1.21 14.84
N ALA A 23 9.21 0.25 14.04
CA ALA A 23 9.72 -0.99 14.59
C ALA A 23 10.91 -0.63 15.51
N GLY A 24 10.81 -1.06 16.77
CA GLY A 24 11.90 -0.97 17.74
C GLY A 24 12.30 -2.39 18.09
N GLN A 25 13.58 -2.69 17.92
CA GLN A 25 14.21 -3.93 18.33
C GLN A 25 13.90 -4.17 19.82
N ASP A 26 13.10 -5.19 20.13
CA ASP A 26 12.98 -5.69 21.50
C ASP A 26 14.36 -6.24 21.89
N MET A 27 15.16 -5.38 22.51
CA MET A 27 16.55 -5.65 22.84
C MET A 27 16.63 -6.34 24.21
N SER A 28 15.74 -7.32 24.46
CA SER A 28 15.88 -8.24 25.59
C SER A 28 16.55 -9.53 25.12
N GLY A 29 17.87 -9.43 24.87
CA GLY A 29 18.82 -10.52 25.06
C GLY A 29 18.76 -11.71 24.09
N GLN A 30 19.90 -11.92 23.45
CA GLN A 30 20.41 -13.17 22.86
C GLN A 30 20.22 -13.39 21.35
N THR A 31 21.40 -13.35 20.71
CA THR A 31 21.80 -13.99 19.46
C THR A 31 21.51 -13.26 18.14
N SER A 32 22.59 -12.68 17.62
CA SER A 32 23.11 -12.74 16.25
C SER A 32 22.13 -12.76 15.07
N ALA A 33 22.21 -11.66 14.30
CA ALA A 33 22.23 -11.61 12.84
C ALA A 33 21.16 -12.41 12.09
N THR A 34 20.00 -11.80 11.92
CA THR A 34 19.29 -11.76 10.63
C THR A 34 18.66 -10.37 10.56
N ASP A 35 18.77 -9.70 9.42
CA ASP A 35 18.09 -8.44 9.14
C ASP A 35 16.67 -8.53 9.69
N GLN A 36 16.37 -7.65 10.64
CA GLN A 36 15.07 -7.55 11.27
C GLN A 36 14.06 -7.38 10.15
N ALA A 37 13.26 -8.42 9.90
CA ALA A 37 12.19 -8.37 8.94
C ALA A 37 11.23 -7.26 9.41
N GLU A 38 11.32 -6.09 8.78
CA GLU A 38 10.36 -4.98 8.92
C GLU A 38 9.01 -5.33 8.27
N THR A 39 8.56 -6.57 8.39
CA THR A 39 7.28 -7.04 7.87
C THR A 39 6.16 -6.47 8.73
N GLY A 40 5.75 -5.26 8.38
CA GLY A 40 4.53 -4.62 8.86
C GLY A 40 4.73 -3.23 9.43
N THR A 41 5.27 -2.29 8.65
CA THR A 41 5.14 -0.87 9.01
C THR A 41 3.65 -0.53 9.12
N LYS A 42 3.16 -0.33 10.35
CA LYS A 42 1.78 0.13 10.56
C LYS A 42 1.63 1.52 9.94
N GLY A 43 0.59 1.70 9.12
CA GLY A 43 0.29 2.99 8.48
C GLY A 43 0.16 4.11 9.50
N LYS A 44 0.43 5.36 9.07
CA LYS A 44 0.35 6.53 9.96
C LYS A 44 -1.09 6.70 10.46
N ILE A 45 -1.24 7.02 11.74
CA ILE A 45 -2.53 7.32 12.37
C ILE A 45 -2.60 8.82 12.60
N LEU A 46 -3.66 9.44 12.09
CA LEU A 46 -3.99 10.83 12.32
C LEU A 46 -5.11 10.92 13.36
N THR A 47 -4.87 11.65 14.44
CA THR A 47 -5.91 12.03 15.41
C THR A 47 -6.37 13.45 15.11
N ILE A 48 -7.65 13.59 14.80
CA ILE A 48 -8.29 14.87 14.49
C ILE A 48 -9.10 15.28 15.72
N LYS A 49 -8.95 16.54 16.13
CA LYS A 49 -9.76 17.17 17.17
C LYS A 49 -10.26 18.53 16.68
N GLY A 50 -11.44 18.91 17.11
CA GLY A 50 -12.01 20.22 16.81
C GLY A 50 -13.31 20.44 17.55
N VAL A 51 -14.00 21.52 17.22
CA VAL A 51 -15.32 21.83 17.79
C VAL A 51 -16.33 22.17 16.70
N ILE A 52 -17.58 21.77 16.93
CA ILE A 52 -18.73 22.01 16.05
C ILE A 52 -19.77 22.79 16.87
N PRO A 53 -20.14 24.02 16.48
CA PRO A 53 -21.21 24.76 17.15
C PRO A 53 -22.56 24.02 17.04
N PHE A 54 -23.43 24.14 18.05
CA PHE A 54 -24.78 23.54 18.01
C PHE A 54 -25.63 24.02 16.84
N SER A 55 -25.38 25.23 16.34
CA SER A 55 -26.01 25.76 15.12
C SER A 55 -25.68 24.99 13.85
N MET A 56 -24.67 24.12 13.86
CA MET A 56 -24.22 23.30 12.73
C MET A 56 -24.44 21.80 12.98
N SER A 57 -25.62 21.43 13.48
CA SER A 57 -25.98 20.01 13.73
C SER A 57 -25.81 19.12 12.49
N GLN A 58 -26.15 19.61 11.30
CA GLN A 58 -25.99 18.87 10.05
C GLN A 58 -24.53 18.44 9.79
N LEU A 59 -23.56 19.24 10.22
CA LEU A 59 -22.14 18.93 10.07
C LEU A 59 -21.72 17.80 11.02
N LEU A 60 -22.30 17.73 12.21
CA LEU A 60 -22.11 16.60 13.13
C LEU A 60 -22.70 15.31 12.53
N THR A 61 -23.93 15.37 12.03
CA THR A 61 -24.57 14.21 11.35
C THR A 61 -23.74 13.73 10.17
N ASN A 62 -23.22 14.64 9.35
CA ASN A 62 -22.35 14.30 8.22
C ASN A 62 -21.05 13.64 8.68
N LEU A 63 -20.40 14.14 9.74
CA LEU A 63 -19.19 13.52 10.30
C LEU A 63 -19.43 12.05 10.68
N PHE A 64 -20.53 11.76 11.38
CA PHE A 64 -20.87 10.39 11.77
C PHE A 64 -21.26 9.51 10.56
N SER A 65 -21.98 10.06 9.59
CA SER A 65 -22.30 9.34 8.35
C SER A 65 -21.03 8.95 7.58
N LEU A 66 -20.03 9.85 7.50
CA LEU A 66 -18.72 9.53 6.91
C LEU A 66 -17.98 8.45 7.71
N ALA A 67 -18.08 8.47 9.04
CA ALA A 67 -17.42 7.49 9.88
C ALA A 67 -18.00 6.08 9.75
N GLU A 68 -19.32 5.98 9.56
CA GLU A 68 -20.07 4.73 9.45
C GLU A 68 -20.11 4.17 8.03
N ALA A 69 -19.77 4.97 7.01
CA ALA A 69 -19.82 4.54 5.63
C ALA A 69 -19.00 3.28 5.36
N LEU A 70 -19.63 2.32 4.69
CA LEU A 70 -19.02 1.08 4.23
C LEU A 70 -19.08 1.02 2.70
N GLU A 71 -18.03 0.48 2.10
CA GLU A 71 -17.94 0.15 0.69
C GLU A 71 -17.63 -1.34 0.58
N ASN A 72 -18.53 -2.10 -0.06
CA ASN A 72 -18.40 -3.56 -0.20
C ASN A 72 -18.13 -4.31 1.12
N GLY A 73 -18.78 -3.89 2.20
CA GLY A 73 -18.63 -4.49 3.54
C GLY A 73 -17.35 -4.12 4.28
N SER A 74 -16.50 -3.24 3.71
CA SER A 74 -15.30 -2.70 4.35
C SER A 74 -15.46 -1.21 4.64
N ARG A 75 -14.68 -0.66 5.59
CA ARG A 75 -14.69 0.78 5.88
C ARG A 75 -14.35 1.58 4.63
N HIS A 76 -15.15 2.61 4.36
CA HIS A 76 -14.96 3.49 3.21
C HIS A 76 -13.58 4.16 3.23
N ILE A 77 -12.97 4.28 2.06
CA ILE A 77 -11.66 4.92 1.89
C ILE A 77 -11.88 6.34 1.38
N TYR A 78 -11.31 7.30 2.10
CA TYR A 78 -11.41 8.71 1.83
C TYR A 78 -10.09 9.26 1.30
N ARG A 79 -10.13 10.00 0.20
CA ARG A 79 -9.08 10.92 -0.19
C ARG A 79 -9.05 12.07 0.80
N ILE A 80 -7.93 12.25 1.47
CA ILE A 80 -7.74 13.33 2.45
C ILE A 80 -7.00 14.52 1.81
N SER A 81 -7.41 15.74 2.17
CA SER A 81 -6.61 16.95 1.92
C SER A 81 -6.60 17.85 3.15
N ASN A 82 -5.38 18.17 3.58
CA ASN A 82 -5.02 19.12 4.62
C ASN A 82 -3.49 19.28 4.59
N LYS A 83 -3.00 20.44 5.05
CA LYS A 83 -1.55 20.73 5.17
C LYS A 83 -0.74 19.61 5.83
N THR A 84 -1.23 19.01 6.92
CA THR A 84 -0.53 17.93 7.64
C THR A 84 -0.47 16.64 6.83
N ALA A 85 -1.57 16.27 6.17
CA ALA A 85 -1.62 15.08 5.32
C ALA A 85 -0.73 15.24 4.08
N GLU A 86 -0.75 16.43 3.47
CA GLU A 86 0.09 16.79 2.32
C GLU A 86 1.58 16.76 2.66
N ALA A 87 1.97 17.32 3.82
CA ALA A 87 3.36 17.30 4.29
C ALA A 87 3.90 15.88 4.50
N LEU A 88 3.03 14.94 4.91
CA LEU A 88 3.39 13.54 5.15
C LEU A 88 3.08 12.62 3.96
N LYS A 89 2.67 13.19 2.82
CA LYS A 89 2.25 12.45 1.60
C LYS A 89 1.12 11.44 1.81
N ILE A 90 0.28 11.64 2.83
CA ILE A 90 -0.87 10.79 3.12
C ILE A 90 -2.01 11.18 2.18
N ARG A 91 -2.38 10.28 1.27
CA ARG A 91 -3.40 10.54 0.23
C ARG A 91 -4.75 9.93 0.55
N GLN A 92 -4.76 8.74 1.12
CA GLN A 92 -5.96 7.98 1.41
C GLN A 92 -5.97 7.57 2.87
N VAL A 93 -7.15 7.63 3.48
CA VAL A 93 -7.37 7.28 4.86
C VAL A 93 -8.70 6.58 5.03
N LYS A 94 -8.85 5.84 6.13
CA LYS A 94 -10.12 5.29 6.57
C LYS A 94 -10.33 5.59 8.05
N PHE A 95 -11.57 5.68 8.49
CA PHE A 95 -11.85 5.84 9.91
C PHE A 95 -11.35 4.64 10.71
N GLN A 96 -10.80 4.92 11.89
CA GLN A 96 -10.34 3.91 12.85
C GLN A 96 -10.77 4.27 14.27
N GLY A 97 -10.93 3.24 15.10
CA GLY A 97 -11.22 3.42 16.51
C GLY A 97 -12.64 3.93 16.71
N ALA A 98 -12.76 5.04 17.43
CA ALA A 98 -14.03 5.66 17.80
C ALA A 98 -14.09 7.11 17.31
N VAL A 99 -15.29 7.53 16.91
CA VAL A 99 -15.64 8.94 16.70
C VAL A 99 -16.42 9.40 17.92
N ARG A 100 -15.98 10.49 18.56
CA ARG A 100 -16.60 11.06 19.75
C ARG A 100 -17.06 12.47 19.47
N ALA A 101 -18.18 12.82 20.11
CA ALA A 101 -18.71 14.16 20.16
C ALA A 101 -19.27 14.40 21.57
N ASP A 102 -18.57 15.23 22.35
CA ASP A 102 -18.92 15.54 23.72
C ASP A 102 -19.53 16.95 23.78
N GLU A 103 -20.71 17.09 24.39
CA GLU A 103 -21.37 18.39 24.55
C GLU A 103 -20.64 19.30 25.54
N GLN A 104 -20.54 20.58 25.19
CA GLN A 104 -19.97 21.62 26.05
C GLN A 104 -21.02 22.71 26.29
N ASP A 105 -21.74 22.59 27.41
CA ASP A 105 -22.84 23.49 27.78
C ASP A 105 -22.43 24.97 27.81
N SER A 106 -21.24 25.26 28.36
CA SER A 106 -20.73 26.62 28.50
C SER A 106 -20.53 27.34 27.15
N HIS A 107 -20.28 26.60 26.08
CA HIS A 107 -19.99 27.15 24.76
C HIS A 107 -21.00 26.75 23.67
N ARG A 108 -22.04 25.98 24.03
CA ARG A 108 -23.07 25.47 23.11
C ARG A 108 -22.47 24.86 21.83
N GLN A 109 -21.54 23.94 22.03
CA GLN A 109 -20.81 23.28 20.96
C GLN A 109 -20.48 21.83 21.34
N TRP A 110 -20.24 20.99 20.34
CA TRP A 110 -19.67 19.66 20.53
C TRP A 110 -18.15 19.73 20.36
N SER A 111 -17.41 19.16 21.32
CA SER A 111 -16.00 18.82 21.14
C SER A 111 -15.91 17.48 20.43
N VAL A 112 -15.34 17.47 19.23
CA VAL A 112 -15.22 16.25 18.41
C VAL A 112 -13.80 15.72 18.36
N SER A 113 -13.69 14.39 18.38
CA SER A 113 -12.41 13.70 18.17
C SER A 113 -12.59 12.39 17.42
N PHE A 114 -11.69 12.10 16.50
CA PHE A 114 -11.70 10.85 15.73
C PHE A 114 -10.31 10.51 15.21
N GLU A 115 -10.13 9.25 14.83
CA GLU A 115 -8.89 8.76 14.25
C GLU A 115 -9.10 8.33 12.79
N LEU A 116 -8.14 8.72 11.95
CA LEU A 116 -8.03 8.29 10.57
C LEU A 116 -6.71 7.52 10.44
N VAL A 117 -6.75 6.35 9.79
CA VAL A 117 -5.55 5.58 9.48
C VAL A 117 -5.26 5.64 8.00
N GLU A 118 -3.99 5.84 7.67
CA GLU A 118 -3.49 5.78 6.31
C GLU A 118 -3.87 4.45 5.64
N TYR A 119 -4.46 4.56 4.45
CA TYR A 119 -4.72 3.43 3.57
C TYR A 119 -3.67 3.43 2.47
N LEU A 120 -2.77 2.45 2.51
CA LEU A 120 -1.74 2.22 1.50
C LEU A 120 -2.40 2.10 0.11
N SER A 121 -1.89 2.83 -0.87
CA SER A 121 -2.45 2.78 -2.22
C SER A 121 -1.96 1.54 -2.99
N VAL A 122 -2.71 1.14 -4.03
CA VAL A 122 -2.37 -0.01 -4.88
C VAL A 122 -0.95 0.05 -5.47
N PRO A 123 -0.42 1.20 -5.96
CA PRO A 123 0.97 1.26 -6.42
C PRO A 123 2.00 1.03 -5.29
N GLU A 124 1.74 1.51 -4.08
CA GLU A 124 2.60 1.22 -2.92
C GLU A 124 2.56 -0.26 -2.51
N ARG A 125 1.42 -0.95 -2.71
CA ARG A 125 1.35 -2.42 -2.57
C ARG A 125 2.16 -3.15 -3.64
N ILE A 126 2.21 -2.62 -4.86
CA ILE A 126 2.97 -3.22 -5.97
C ILE A 126 4.48 -3.01 -5.73
N GLU A 127 4.89 -1.82 -5.30
CA GLU A 127 6.30 -1.54 -4.94
C GLU A 127 6.75 -2.36 -3.72
N GLN A 128 5.93 -2.49 -2.68
CA GLN A 128 6.22 -3.37 -1.54
C GLN A 128 6.33 -4.84 -2.00
N ARG A 129 5.45 -5.30 -2.88
CA ARG A 129 5.52 -6.66 -3.45
C ARG A 129 6.75 -6.88 -4.34
N GLN A 130 7.21 -5.85 -5.05
CA GLN A 130 8.43 -5.92 -5.87
C GLN A 130 9.70 -5.89 -5.00
N GLN A 131 9.69 -5.16 -3.88
CA GLN A 131 10.78 -5.15 -2.90
C GLN A 131 10.85 -6.46 -2.09
N GLU A 132 9.72 -7.16 -1.89
CA GLU A 132 9.64 -8.45 -1.20
C GLU A 132 9.89 -9.67 -2.11
N ALA A 133 10.11 -9.49 -3.41
CA ALA A 133 10.48 -10.60 -4.28
C ALA A 133 11.91 -11.07 -3.92
N PRO A 134 12.11 -12.33 -3.45
CA PRO A 134 13.45 -12.81 -3.18
C PRO A 134 14.24 -12.81 -4.50
N ALA A 135 15.39 -12.16 -4.49
CA ALA A 135 16.38 -12.32 -5.54
C ALA A 135 16.65 -13.83 -5.67
N VAL A 136 16.16 -14.43 -6.75
CA VAL A 136 16.44 -15.82 -7.08
C VAL A 136 17.94 -15.90 -7.29
N GLN A 137 18.66 -16.35 -6.25
CA GLN A 137 20.05 -16.73 -6.35
C GLN A 137 20.09 -17.91 -7.32
N GLN A 138 20.50 -17.64 -8.56
CA GLN A 138 20.81 -18.67 -9.54
C GLN A 138 22.07 -19.39 -9.05
N LYS A 139 21.85 -20.39 -8.21
CA LYS A 139 22.86 -21.35 -7.78
C LYS A 139 22.90 -22.45 -8.84
N VAL A 140 23.94 -22.47 -9.65
CA VAL A 140 24.38 -23.72 -10.29
C VAL A 140 25.84 -23.93 -9.95
N GLN A 141 26.03 -24.90 -9.07
CA GLN A 141 27.27 -25.44 -8.56
C GLN A 141 27.94 -26.25 -9.68
N GLY A 142 29.22 -25.98 -9.93
CA GLY A 142 29.98 -26.65 -11.00
C GLY A 142 30.41 -28.08 -10.66
N VAL A 143 30.83 -28.81 -11.70
CA VAL A 143 31.80 -29.91 -11.62
C VAL A 143 32.68 -29.87 -12.90
N SER A 144 33.95 -30.17 -12.67
CA SER A 144 35.16 -30.10 -13.49
C SER A 144 35.31 -31.15 -14.62
N THR A 145 35.87 -30.71 -15.76
CA THR A 145 36.88 -31.31 -16.73
C THR A 145 37.14 -32.84 -16.82
N PRO A 146 37.73 -33.42 -17.91
CA PRO A 146 38.17 -32.89 -19.23
C PRO A 146 38.01 -33.84 -20.49
N ILE A 147 38.51 -33.39 -21.67
CA ILE A 147 38.88 -34.12 -22.94
C ILE A 147 37.71 -34.83 -23.70
N GLU A 148 37.56 -34.93 -25.03
CA GLU A 148 38.50 -35.01 -26.16
C GLU A 148 37.75 -34.81 -27.51
N THR A 149 38.51 -34.42 -28.54
CA THR A 149 38.18 -34.23 -29.97
C THR A 149 37.36 -35.35 -30.63
N GLY A 150 36.43 -35.01 -31.53
CA GLY A 150 35.85 -35.98 -32.47
C GLY A 150 34.76 -35.42 -33.39
N GLN A 151 34.97 -35.54 -34.69
CA GLN A 151 34.14 -35.09 -35.81
C GLN A 151 32.89 -35.95 -36.08
N THR A 152 32.07 -35.43 -37.00
CA THR A 152 31.16 -36.08 -37.98
C THR A 152 29.74 -36.49 -37.60
N GLU A 153 28.81 -35.97 -38.43
CA GLU A 153 27.62 -36.60 -39.02
C GLU A 153 26.87 -37.64 -38.19
N ASP A 154 25.59 -37.37 -37.92
CA ASP A 154 24.48 -37.94 -38.70
C ASP A 154 23.14 -37.64 -37.99
N VAL A 155 22.10 -37.28 -38.75
CA VAL A 155 20.73 -37.01 -38.29
C VAL A 155 19.89 -38.20 -38.77
N PRO A 156 19.04 -38.88 -37.95
CA PRO A 156 17.63 -38.46 -37.75
C PRO A 156 16.93 -39.08 -36.50
N PRO A 157 15.58 -39.08 -36.35
CA PRO A 157 14.66 -37.95 -36.21
C PRO A 157 13.70 -38.14 -35.00
N ASP A 158 13.56 -37.17 -34.09
CA ASP A 158 12.30 -36.86 -33.38
C ASP A 158 12.57 -35.88 -32.25
N THR A 159 12.54 -34.58 -32.56
CA THR A 159 12.38 -33.61 -31.48
C THR A 159 11.51 -32.49 -32.02
N GLU A 160 10.25 -32.53 -31.60
CA GLU A 160 9.32 -31.42 -31.74
C GLU A 160 9.93 -30.20 -31.03
N VAL A 161 10.55 -29.32 -31.81
CA VAL A 161 10.98 -28.02 -31.31
C VAL A 161 9.76 -27.11 -31.36
N GLU A 162 9.18 -26.81 -30.21
CA GLU A 162 8.14 -25.80 -30.07
C GLU A 162 8.70 -24.42 -30.47
N LEU A 163 8.38 -24.00 -31.69
CA LEU A 163 8.88 -22.74 -32.26
C LEU A 163 8.07 -21.57 -31.70
N THR A 164 8.69 -20.80 -30.80
CA THR A 164 8.15 -19.54 -30.29
C THR A 164 8.15 -18.46 -31.37
N GLY A 165 6.94 -17.99 -31.71
CA GLY A 165 6.58 -16.70 -32.32
C GLY A 165 7.30 -16.25 -33.59
N VAL A 166 8.58 -15.90 -33.48
CA VAL A 166 9.36 -15.22 -34.52
C VAL A 166 9.99 -16.18 -35.52
N MET A 167 10.34 -17.41 -35.14
CA MET A 167 10.88 -18.40 -36.09
C MET A 167 9.84 -18.90 -37.10
N LYS A 168 8.54 -18.85 -36.76
CA LYS A 168 7.46 -19.21 -37.69
C LYS A 168 7.33 -18.21 -38.84
N VAL A 169 7.61 -16.94 -38.59
CA VAL A 169 7.51 -15.88 -39.62
C VAL A 169 8.64 -15.98 -40.64
N LEU A 170 9.87 -16.31 -40.20
CA LEU A 170 11.00 -16.51 -41.10
C LEU A 170 10.81 -17.75 -42.00
N LYS A 171 10.25 -18.84 -41.47
CA LYS A 171 9.94 -20.02 -42.30
C LYS A 171 8.83 -19.76 -43.33
N ALA A 172 7.82 -18.96 -42.99
CA ALA A 172 6.72 -18.67 -43.91
C ALA A 172 7.15 -17.81 -45.11
N VAL A 173 8.17 -16.95 -44.93
CA VAL A 173 8.71 -16.13 -46.02
C VAL A 173 9.65 -16.94 -46.93
N ASP A 174 10.40 -17.88 -46.36
CA ASP A 174 11.30 -18.77 -47.12
C ASP A 174 10.52 -19.71 -48.06
N SER A 175 9.36 -20.21 -47.62
CA SER A 175 8.50 -21.08 -48.45
C SER A 175 7.70 -20.33 -49.54
N ALA A 176 7.73 -18.99 -49.57
CA ALA A 176 7.01 -18.18 -50.55
C ALA A 176 7.91 -17.69 -51.70
N LEU A 177 9.21 -17.95 -51.65
CA LEU A 177 10.21 -17.53 -52.64
C LEU A 177 10.93 -18.71 -53.30
N GLY A 178 10.45 -19.94 -53.08
CA GLY A 178 10.90 -21.17 -53.76
C GLY A 178 9.76 -21.83 -54.54
#